data_AF-A0A2U1S659-F1
#
_entry.id   AF-A0A2U1S659-F1
#
_cell.length_a   1.000
_cell.length_b   1.000
_cell.length_c   1.000
_cell.angle_alpha   90.00
_cell.angle_beta   90.00
_cell.angle_gamma   90.00
#
_symmetry.space_group_name_H-M   'P 1'
#
loop_
_entity.id
_entity.type
_entity.pdbx_description
1 polymer ?
#
loop_
_entity_poly.entity_id
_entity_poly.type
_entity_poly.pdbx_seq_one_letter_code
_entity_poly.pdbx_strand_id
1 'polypeptide(L)'
;MTESEHRMIEILRILDKQKKPTGSKLIANELKEKGFNLGERAVRYHMQILDEKGYTEKMGYSGRQITDLGRKMIEKGLVYDQVDFIQSKFEEMIYLTDFDYRTKKGNVVVNTSTIYDKEAYDIIMDVFRSGLSASNYINVNPIENRNEYEIKTVCGTTTDGIFLNEGIPSIPLYGGLLKIEDYVPTKFTELISYKKTSIPPLDAFISKGMTSVLDVVNDGNGVIPANFRVVPSVAKEKCETIVKNLKEVGINGVITIGNTGENTLGVPVTDGMVGIAIVGGITPFCAAQEEKYNINIKIAEEIGDFSTLKPINNCKPILKAADTSYHEKIPFLLSKSWNLIEEVNFDIEKEKGDIISNVSYVNKEDIDEILDMMGKTYNSNKDYLNPYYKLVPNEKDPSKIGIATICSLSIDGILIKNGIMSNPKYGGLLELTEPPLFVDMISYSGSSLDPHKIFISKNMTSINKNIGPDKILASIKEVPYVARDYTIHLLDILNNIGFSIYKIGKPRELVYNAKVDNYNFGVITGSGLNLIAALKEQNIDVKVKAIEKLIPFEEMEKL
;
A
#
# COMPACT_ATOMS: atom_id res chain seq x y z
N MET A 1 14.34 -0.92 16.11
CA MET A 1 14.82 0.45 16.33
C MET A 1 15.61 0.47 17.61
N THR A 2 16.90 0.80 17.56
CA THR A 2 17.56 1.21 18.79
C THR A 2 16.95 2.55 19.20
N GLU A 3 16.73 2.80 20.48
CA GLU A 3 16.15 4.05 20.96
C GLU A 3 16.88 5.29 20.39
N SER A 4 18.18 5.15 20.11
CA SER A 4 19.06 6.12 19.48
C SER A 4 18.62 6.58 18.08
N GLU A 5 18.15 5.66 17.22
CA GLU A 5 17.77 5.98 15.84
C GLU A 5 16.46 6.76 15.77
N HIS A 6 15.49 6.43 16.61
CA HIS A 6 14.24 7.20 16.75
C HIS A 6 14.53 8.64 17.10
N ARG A 7 15.42 8.82 18.09
CA ARG A 7 15.83 10.11 18.62
C ARG A 7 16.50 10.94 17.53
N MET A 8 17.34 10.32 16.69
CA MET A 8 17.98 11.01 15.57
C MET A 8 16.96 11.52 14.52
N ILE A 9 15.95 10.72 14.18
CA ILE A 9 14.93 11.12 13.20
C ILE A 9 14.05 12.23 13.77
N GLU A 10 13.69 12.15 15.04
CA GLU A 10 12.88 13.20 15.66
C GLU A 10 13.66 14.52 15.81
N ILE A 11 14.97 14.45 16.02
CA ILE A 11 15.86 15.62 15.93
C ILE A 11 15.84 16.23 14.52
N LEU A 12 15.90 15.41 13.46
CA LEU A 12 15.79 15.90 12.08
C LEU A 12 14.44 16.60 11.85
N ARG A 13 13.32 16.00 12.29
CA ARG A 13 11.97 16.61 12.16
C ARG A 13 11.86 17.95 12.86
N ILE A 14 12.47 18.10 14.04
CA ILE A 14 12.55 19.37 14.74
C ILE A 14 13.34 20.37 13.89
N LEU A 15 14.53 20.00 13.41
CA LEU A 15 15.36 20.86 12.59
C LEU A 15 14.69 21.31 11.29
N ASP A 16 13.88 20.47 10.65
CA ASP A 16 13.18 20.80 9.40
C ASP A 16 12.04 21.80 9.61
N LYS A 17 11.33 21.72 10.74
CA LYS A 17 10.35 22.74 11.11
C LYS A 17 10.99 24.10 11.39
N GLN A 18 12.26 24.12 11.78
CA GLN A 18 12.97 25.35 12.10
C GLN A 18 13.59 25.97 10.85
N LYS A 19 13.16 27.20 10.51
CA LYS A 19 13.72 27.95 9.36
C LYS A 19 15.15 28.48 9.59
N LYS A 20 15.72 28.26 10.78
CA LYS A 20 17.02 28.79 11.20
C LYS A 20 17.86 27.69 11.87
N PRO A 21 19.20 27.83 11.88
CA PRO A 21 20.04 26.91 12.62
C PRO A 21 19.62 26.84 14.08
N THR A 22 19.54 25.62 14.62
CA THR A 22 18.94 25.36 15.93
C THR A 22 19.93 24.65 16.86
N GLY A 23 20.03 25.14 18.08
CA GLY A 23 20.90 24.61 19.13
C GLY A 23 20.30 23.44 19.90
N SER A 24 21.16 22.68 20.59
CA SER A 24 20.78 21.47 21.36
C SER A 24 19.74 21.71 22.46
N LYS A 25 19.67 22.93 23.00
CA LYS A 25 18.73 23.29 24.07
C LYS A 25 17.29 23.33 23.60
N LEU A 26 17.02 23.97 22.45
CA LEU A 26 15.67 24.03 21.88
C LEU A 26 15.22 22.62 21.49
N ILE A 27 16.10 21.89 20.81
CA ILE A 27 15.83 20.52 20.37
C ILE A 27 15.52 19.60 21.56
N ALA A 28 16.26 19.70 22.67
CA ALA A 28 15.99 18.92 23.88
C ALA A 28 14.61 19.23 24.49
N ASN A 29 14.19 20.50 24.47
CA ASN A 29 12.87 20.90 24.98
C ASN A 29 11.74 20.37 24.09
N GLU A 30 11.84 20.52 22.77
CA GLU A 30 10.85 19.98 21.83
C GLU A 30 10.77 18.45 21.89
N LEU A 31 11.92 17.77 22.01
CA LEU A 31 11.96 16.32 22.22
C LEU A 31 11.22 15.91 23.49
N LYS A 32 11.38 16.68 24.59
CA LYS A 32 10.71 16.42 25.86
C LYS A 32 9.20 16.55 25.75
N GLU A 33 8.70 17.55 25.02
CA GLU A 33 7.26 17.70 24.75
C GLU A 33 6.67 16.52 23.97
N LYS A 34 7.49 15.90 23.12
CA LYS A 34 7.14 14.69 22.36
C LYS A 34 7.40 13.38 23.11
N GLY A 35 7.69 13.45 24.42
CA GLY A 35 7.88 12.27 25.27
C GLY A 35 9.30 11.69 25.29
N PHE A 36 10.28 12.33 24.64
CA PHE A 36 11.69 11.90 24.67
C PHE A 36 12.45 12.64 25.77
N ASN A 37 12.80 11.93 26.84
CA ASN A 37 13.64 12.48 27.91
C ASN A 37 15.13 12.46 27.54
N LEU A 38 15.54 13.44 26.73
CA LEU A 38 16.93 13.64 26.31
C LEU A 38 17.50 14.95 26.88
N GLY A 39 18.63 14.85 27.57
CA GLY A 39 19.41 16.03 27.97
C GLY A 39 20.19 16.62 26.79
N GLU A 40 20.52 17.92 26.86
CA GLU A 40 21.22 18.63 25.77
C GLU A 40 22.51 17.95 25.30
N ARG A 41 23.26 17.31 26.22
CA ARG A 41 24.50 16.60 25.90
C ARG A 41 24.24 15.39 24.99
N ALA A 42 23.18 14.65 25.25
CA ALA A 42 22.77 13.50 24.42
C ALA A 42 22.26 13.98 23.05
N VAL A 43 21.53 15.09 23.01
CA VAL A 43 21.14 15.72 21.73
C VAL A 43 22.37 16.16 20.94
N ARG A 44 23.39 16.77 21.59
CA ARG A 44 24.66 17.12 20.92
C ARG A 44 25.37 15.93 20.30
N TYR A 45 25.36 14.79 21.00
CA TYR A 45 25.93 13.54 20.51
C TYR A 45 25.18 13.01 19.28
N HIS A 46 23.85 12.90 19.34
CA HIS A 46 23.06 12.46 18.18
C HIS A 46 23.22 13.38 16.98
N MET A 47 23.23 14.70 17.21
CA MET A 47 23.46 15.65 16.13
C MET A 47 24.87 15.54 15.51
N GLN A 48 25.89 15.13 16.27
CA GLN A 48 27.21 14.88 15.68
C GLN A 48 27.17 13.67 14.74
N ILE A 49 26.45 12.61 15.11
CA ILE A 49 26.23 11.45 14.23
C ILE A 49 25.46 11.86 12.97
N LEU A 50 24.46 12.75 13.10
CA LEU A 50 23.72 13.28 11.96
C LEU A 50 24.61 14.12 11.03
N ASP A 51 25.55 14.89 11.58
CA ASP A 51 26.56 15.63 10.82
C ASP A 51 27.48 14.64 10.05
N GLU A 52 27.96 13.58 10.73
CA GLU A 52 28.82 12.54 10.12
C GLU A 52 28.10 11.76 8.99
N LYS A 53 26.78 11.63 9.07
CA LYS A 53 25.94 11.02 8.03
C LYS A 53 25.51 12.00 6.94
N GLY A 54 25.89 13.28 7.03
CA GLY A 54 25.52 14.32 6.06
C GLY A 54 24.06 14.77 6.11
N TYR A 55 23.29 14.38 7.14
CA TYR A 55 21.89 14.77 7.30
C TYR A 55 21.71 16.16 7.91
N THR A 56 22.69 16.62 8.66
CA THR A 56 22.74 17.98 9.23
C THR A 56 24.08 18.62 8.94
N GLU A 57 24.10 19.94 8.96
CA GLU A 57 25.32 20.73 8.84
C GLU A 57 25.45 21.69 10.02
N LYS A 58 26.68 21.83 10.52
CA LYS A 58 26.99 22.67 11.68
C LYS A 58 27.20 24.13 11.25
N MET A 59 26.32 25.01 11.72
CA MET A 59 26.34 26.45 11.44
C MET A 59 26.97 27.23 12.61
N GLY A 60 28.20 26.86 12.99
CA GLY A 60 28.93 27.51 14.09
C GLY A 60 28.22 27.42 15.44
N TYR A 61 28.13 28.54 16.16
CA TYR A 61 27.46 28.62 17.48
C TYR A 61 25.93 28.69 17.39
N SER A 62 25.38 28.95 16.20
CA SER A 62 23.92 29.03 15.98
C SER A 62 23.25 27.65 16.01
N GLY A 63 24.03 26.56 15.95
CA GLY A 63 23.55 25.20 16.04
C GLY A 63 23.70 24.45 14.72
N ARG A 64 22.69 23.66 14.36
CA ARG A 64 22.68 22.89 13.11
C ARG A 64 21.48 23.21 12.25
N GLN A 65 21.64 23.00 10.96
CA GLN A 65 20.59 23.09 9.97
C GLN A 65 20.49 21.77 9.22
N ILE A 66 19.27 21.39 8.86
CA ILE A 66 19.05 20.19 8.08
C ILE A 66 19.46 20.39 6.61
N THR A 67 20.11 19.38 6.04
CA THR A 67 20.49 19.35 4.61
C THR A 67 19.35 18.77 3.76
N ASP A 68 19.45 18.86 2.43
CA ASP A 68 18.48 18.18 1.55
C ASP A 68 18.51 16.66 1.70
N LEU A 69 19.68 16.08 2.00
CA LEU A 69 19.80 14.66 2.32
C LEU A 69 19.09 14.33 3.64
N GLY A 70 19.18 15.21 4.64
CA GLY A 70 18.44 15.11 5.89
C GLY A 70 16.93 15.21 5.68
N ARG A 71 16.45 16.12 4.81
CA ARG A 71 15.03 16.23 4.44
C ARG A 71 14.53 14.99 3.72
N LYS A 72 15.29 14.48 2.75
CA LYS A 72 15.01 13.18 2.11
C LYS A 72 15.00 12.06 3.13
N MET A 73 15.86 12.11 4.14
CA MET A 73 15.84 11.15 5.25
C MET A 73 14.63 11.34 6.17
N ILE A 74 14.03 12.51 6.31
CA ILE A 74 12.73 12.63 6.99
C ILE A 74 11.62 12.02 6.14
N GLU A 75 11.61 12.34 4.85
CA GLU A 75 10.65 11.81 3.87
C GLU A 75 10.71 10.28 3.78
N LYS A 76 11.92 9.71 3.78
CA LYS A 76 12.18 8.27 3.60
C LYS A 76 12.44 7.52 4.91
N GLY A 77 12.69 8.22 6.01
CA GLY A 77 13.40 7.65 7.16
C GLY A 77 12.63 6.70 8.03
N LEU A 78 11.33 6.53 7.79
CA LEU A 78 10.49 5.69 8.62
C LEU A 78 9.38 5.03 7.80
N VAL A 79 9.66 4.35 6.69
CA VAL A 79 8.62 3.54 6.03
C VAL A 79 8.04 2.47 6.96
N TYR A 80 8.81 2.05 7.97
CA TYR A 80 8.27 1.25 9.06
C TYR A 80 7.29 2.02 9.95
N ASP A 81 7.60 3.26 10.40
CA ASP A 81 6.56 4.04 11.07
C ASP A 81 5.43 4.37 10.10
N GLN A 82 5.65 4.38 8.77
CA GLN A 82 4.59 4.64 7.79
C GLN A 82 3.49 3.58 7.80
N VAL A 83 3.81 2.32 8.12
CA VAL A 83 2.81 1.24 8.23
C VAL A 83 1.81 1.52 9.35
N ASP A 84 2.27 2.07 10.47
CA ASP A 84 1.44 2.52 11.60
C ASP A 84 0.96 3.99 11.44
N PHE A 85 1.69 4.79 10.65
CA PHE A 85 1.43 6.22 10.40
C PHE A 85 0.18 6.41 9.55
N ILE A 86 -0.09 5.55 8.56
CA ILE A 86 -1.31 5.68 7.78
C ILE A 86 -2.50 5.60 8.72
N GLN A 87 -2.60 4.55 9.54
CA GLN A 87 -3.66 4.47 10.56
C GLN A 87 -3.69 5.72 11.45
N SER A 88 -2.54 6.15 11.98
CA SER A 88 -2.45 7.31 12.88
C SER A 88 -2.89 8.61 12.22
N LYS A 89 -2.57 8.81 10.93
CA LYS A 89 -3.02 9.95 10.11
C LYS A 89 -4.53 9.92 9.93
N PHE A 90 -5.11 8.75 9.68
CA PHE A 90 -6.57 8.61 9.63
C PHE A 90 -7.21 8.91 10.99
N GLU A 91 -6.64 8.45 12.11
CA GLU A 91 -7.11 8.77 13.47
C GLU A 91 -7.05 10.28 13.76
N GLU A 92 -5.97 10.95 13.35
CA GLU A 92 -5.85 12.41 13.41
C GLU A 92 -6.95 13.11 12.59
N MET A 93 -7.18 12.67 11.33
CA MET A 93 -8.24 13.24 10.48
C MET A 93 -9.65 13.00 11.07
N ILE A 94 -9.90 11.84 11.68
CA ILE A 94 -11.16 11.55 12.40
C ILE A 94 -11.33 12.55 13.55
N TYR A 95 -10.29 12.76 14.35
CA TYR A 95 -10.32 13.68 15.48
C TYR A 95 -10.51 15.14 15.07
N LEU A 96 -9.88 15.57 13.97
CA LEU A 96 -9.96 16.94 13.46
C LEU A 96 -11.27 17.25 12.72
N THR A 97 -12.10 16.25 12.44
CA THR A 97 -13.42 16.45 11.83
C THR A 97 -14.39 17.03 12.85
N ASP A 98 -14.89 18.24 12.64
CA ASP A 98 -15.85 18.92 13.54
C ASP A 98 -17.20 19.24 12.87
N PHE A 99 -17.47 18.64 11.70
CA PHE A 99 -18.70 18.86 10.95
C PHE A 99 -19.97 18.48 11.74
N ASP A 100 -20.87 19.45 11.88
CA ASP A 100 -22.20 19.27 12.43
C ASP A 100 -23.24 19.19 11.29
N TYR A 101 -23.75 17.98 11.06
CA TYR A 101 -24.75 17.72 10.03
C TYR A 101 -26.10 18.41 10.29
N ARG A 102 -26.38 18.88 11.51
CA ARG A 102 -27.61 19.64 11.83
C ARG A 102 -27.53 21.07 11.32
N THR A 103 -26.37 21.71 11.45
CA THR A 103 -26.13 23.10 11.02
C THR A 103 -25.46 23.21 9.65
N LYS A 104 -24.96 22.09 9.11
CA LYS A 104 -24.14 22.01 7.88
C LYS A 104 -22.90 22.90 7.93
N LYS A 105 -22.26 22.96 9.09
CA LYS A 105 -21.06 23.77 9.34
C LYS A 105 -19.96 22.93 9.95
N GLY A 106 -18.73 23.36 9.74
CA GLY A 106 -17.53 22.70 10.22
C GLY A 106 -16.76 22.03 9.09
N ASN A 107 -15.76 21.30 9.52
CA ASN A 107 -14.67 20.77 8.75
C ASN A 107 -14.88 19.29 8.48
N VAL A 108 -14.60 18.89 7.25
CA VAL A 108 -14.69 17.52 6.76
C VAL A 108 -13.34 17.07 6.21
N VAL A 109 -13.11 15.77 6.15
CA VAL A 109 -11.91 15.21 5.51
C VAL A 109 -12.14 15.21 4.00
N VAL A 110 -11.21 15.79 3.24
CA VAL A 110 -11.29 15.86 1.78
C VAL A 110 -10.12 15.14 1.10
N ASN A 111 -10.40 14.57 -0.07
CA ASN A 111 -9.38 14.15 -1.03
C ASN A 111 -9.22 15.25 -2.06
N THR A 112 -7.98 15.53 -2.48
CA THR A 112 -7.68 16.50 -3.54
C THR A 112 -7.24 15.72 -4.77
N SER A 113 -7.79 16.04 -5.94
CA SER A 113 -7.42 15.38 -7.19
C SER A 113 -7.24 16.40 -8.30
N THR A 114 -6.17 16.25 -9.08
CA THR A 114 -5.87 17.10 -10.24
C THR A 114 -6.17 16.32 -11.51
N ILE A 115 -6.99 16.91 -12.36
CA ILE A 115 -7.39 16.39 -13.67
C ILE A 115 -6.78 17.28 -14.74
N TYR A 116 -6.29 16.67 -15.82
CA TYR A 116 -5.59 17.38 -16.91
C TYR A 116 -6.44 17.52 -18.18
N ASP A 117 -7.60 16.86 -18.25
CA ASP A 117 -8.43 16.77 -19.44
C ASP A 117 -9.91 17.10 -19.15
N LYS A 118 -10.59 17.76 -20.09
CA LYS A 118 -12.00 18.14 -19.93
C LYS A 118 -12.93 16.92 -20.02
N GLU A 119 -12.61 15.97 -20.88
CA GLU A 119 -13.38 14.74 -21.07
C GLU A 119 -13.36 13.89 -19.79
N ALA A 120 -12.21 13.85 -19.10
CA ALA A 120 -12.09 13.20 -17.80
C ALA A 120 -13.02 13.86 -16.75
N TYR A 121 -13.10 15.20 -16.76
CA TYR A 121 -14.03 15.94 -15.89
C TYR A 121 -15.49 15.53 -16.15
N ASP A 122 -15.91 15.43 -17.41
CA ASP A 122 -17.28 15.06 -17.77
C ASP A 122 -17.63 13.64 -17.29
N ILE A 123 -16.72 12.67 -17.48
CA ILE A 123 -16.86 11.30 -16.97
C ILE A 123 -17.01 11.29 -15.44
N ILE A 124 -16.14 12.02 -14.74
CA ILE A 124 -16.16 12.12 -13.27
C ILE A 124 -17.52 12.67 -12.81
N MET A 125 -18.02 13.71 -13.46
CA MET A 125 -19.33 14.30 -13.13
C MET A 125 -20.48 13.33 -13.37
N ASP A 126 -20.43 12.51 -14.41
CA ASP A 126 -21.46 11.49 -14.68
C ASP A 126 -21.47 10.41 -13.60
N VAL A 127 -20.31 9.96 -13.14
CA VAL A 127 -20.23 9.01 -12.02
C VAL A 127 -20.74 9.64 -10.72
N PHE A 128 -20.43 10.91 -10.45
CA PHE A 128 -21.04 11.62 -9.32
C PHE A 128 -22.58 11.67 -9.42
N ARG A 129 -23.14 11.91 -10.61
CA ARG A 129 -24.59 11.93 -10.83
C ARG A 129 -25.22 10.55 -10.63
N SER A 130 -24.48 9.46 -10.78
CA SER A 130 -24.95 8.10 -10.44
C SER A 130 -25.00 7.83 -8.92
N GLY A 131 -24.47 8.74 -8.09
CA GLY A 131 -24.39 8.59 -6.65
C GLY A 131 -23.30 7.61 -6.17
N LEU A 132 -22.39 7.19 -7.04
CA LEU A 132 -21.20 6.40 -6.68
C LEU A 132 -20.09 7.29 -6.11
N SER A 133 -20.37 7.92 -4.97
CA SER A 133 -19.41 8.76 -4.24
C SER A 133 -19.71 8.73 -2.74
N ALA A 134 -18.77 9.22 -1.93
CA ALA A 134 -19.00 9.34 -0.49
C ALA A 134 -19.98 10.48 -0.13
N SER A 135 -20.06 11.48 -0.99
CA SER A 135 -20.92 12.66 -0.87
C SER A 135 -21.20 13.25 -2.24
N ASN A 136 -22.34 13.94 -2.37
CA ASN A 136 -22.67 14.73 -3.56
C ASN A 136 -22.00 16.11 -3.55
N TYR A 137 -21.22 16.45 -2.52
CA TYR A 137 -20.55 17.73 -2.37
C TYR A 137 -19.10 17.68 -2.87
N ILE A 138 -18.76 18.59 -3.78
CA ILE A 138 -17.41 18.76 -4.31
C ILE A 138 -17.02 20.24 -4.38
N ASN A 139 -15.73 20.52 -4.37
CA ASN A 139 -15.22 21.82 -4.77
C ASN A 139 -14.42 21.64 -6.06
N VAL A 140 -14.70 22.45 -7.07
CA VAL A 140 -14.02 22.41 -8.37
C VAL A 140 -13.35 23.76 -8.59
N ASN A 141 -12.03 23.75 -8.65
CA ASN A 141 -11.21 24.92 -8.94
C ASN A 141 -10.55 24.72 -10.31
N PRO A 142 -10.96 25.47 -11.34
CA PRO A 142 -10.25 25.47 -12.61
C PRO A 142 -8.87 26.12 -12.43
N ILE A 143 -7.83 25.47 -12.92
CA ILE A 143 -6.47 26.01 -12.94
C ILE A 143 -6.32 26.83 -14.22
N GLU A 144 -6.23 28.15 -14.07
CA GLU A 144 -6.17 29.08 -15.18
C GLU A 144 -5.05 28.74 -16.17
N ASN A 145 -5.35 28.85 -17.47
CA ASN A 145 -4.44 28.67 -18.61
C ASN A 145 -3.96 27.23 -18.90
N ARG A 146 -4.54 26.18 -18.30
CA ARG A 146 -4.09 24.79 -18.55
C ARG A 146 -5.17 23.74 -18.85
N ASN A 147 -6.46 24.10 -18.92
CA ASN A 147 -7.57 23.11 -18.97
C ASN A 147 -7.51 22.06 -17.84
N GLU A 148 -6.84 22.40 -16.74
CA GLU A 148 -6.66 21.54 -15.58
C GLU A 148 -7.72 21.89 -14.52
N TYR A 149 -8.18 20.89 -13.77
CA TYR A 149 -9.13 21.07 -12.68
C TYR A 149 -8.58 20.45 -11.40
N GLU A 150 -8.58 21.21 -10.31
CA GLU A 150 -8.45 20.65 -8.97
C GLU A 150 -9.84 20.39 -8.41
N ILE A 151 -10.13 19.14 -8.06
CA ILE A 151 -11.39 18.73 -7.45
C ILE A 151 -11.13 18.23 -6.04
N LYS A 152 -11.85 18.80 -5.07
CA LYS A 152 -11.91 18.29 -3.69
C LYS A 152 -13.20 17.52 -3.45
N THR A 153 -13.09 16.36 -2.83
CA THR A 153 -14.20 15.44 -2.58
C THR A 153 -14.22 14.97 -1.14
N VAL A 154 -15.40 14.76 -0.56
CA VAL A 154 -15.51 14.27 0.82
C VAL A 154 -14.98 12.83 0.92
N CYS A 155 -14.16 12.54 1.93
CA CYS A 155 -13.68 11.21 2.23
C CYS A 155 -14.61 10.47 3.21
N GLY A 156 -14.68 9.14 3.11
CA GLY A 156 -15.43 8.29 4.04
C GLY A 156 -15.03 8.49 5.52
N THR A 157 -13.78 8.88 5.78
CA THR A 157 -13.27 9.26 7.11
C THR A 157 -14.07 10.39 7.76
N THR A 158 -14.74 11.23 6.98
CA THR A 158 -15.67 12.25 7.50
C THR A 158 -16.83 11.59 8.28
N THR A 159 -17.34 10.45 7.81
CA THR A 159 -18.39 9.71 8.53
C THR A 159 -17.85 9.16 9.85
N ASP A 160 -16.60 8.72 9.87
CA ASP A 160 -15.92 8.24 11.08
C ASP A 160 -15.76 9.36 12.12
N GLY A 161 -15.38 10.58 11.69
CA GLY A 161 -15.33 11.77 12.56
C GLY A 161 -16.68 12.18 13.12
N ILE A 162 -17.74 12.13 12.30
CA ILE A 162 -19.11 12.43 12.75
C ILE A 162 -19.58 11.40 13.78
N PHE A 163 -19.29 10.11 13.57
CA PHE A 163 -19.58 9.08 14.57
C PHE A 163 -18.84 9.37 15.89
N LEU A 164 -17.56 9.75 15.82
CA LEU A 164 -16.78 10.08 17.01
C LEU A 164 -17.38 11.29 17.76
N ASN A 165 -17.78 12.35 17.06
CA ASN A 165 -18.43 13.52 17.65
C ASN A 165 -19.78 13.20 18.31
N GLU A 166 -20.46 12.17 17.83
CA GLU A 166 -21.66 11.61 18.44
C GLU A 166 -21.35 10.56 19.54
N GLY A 167 -20.09 10.42 19.95
CA GLY A 167 -19.66 9.51 21.02
C GLY A 167 -19.59 8.03 20.60
N ILE A 168 -19.51 7.75 19.31
CA ILE A 168 -19.43 6.38 18.76
C ILE A 168 -18.02 6.15 18.21
N PRO A 169 -17.23 5.22 18.76
CA PRO A 169 -15.92 4.91 18.21
C PRO A 169 -16.10 4.13 16.89
N SER A 170 -15.65 4.72 15.78
CA SER A 170 -15.54 4.07 14.48
C SER A 170 -14.10 3.65 14.23
N ILE A 171 -13.89 2.39 13.87
CA ILE A 171 -12.55 1.81 13.68
C ILE A 171 -12.41 1.36 12.21
N PRO A 172 -11.76 2.15 11.34
CA PRO A 172 -11.43 1.73 9.99
C PRO A 172 -10.53 0.49 10.01
N LEU A 173 -10.93 -0.57 9.31
CA LEU A 173 -10.18 -1.83 9.26
C LEU A 173 -9.51 -2.03 7.90
N TYR A 174 -10.25 -1.83 6.81
CA TYR A 174 -9.80 -2.15 5.47
C TYR A 174 -10.25 -1.11 4.42
N GLY A 175 -9.44 -0.88 3.41
CA GLY A 175 -9.91 -0.42 2.10
C GLY A 175 -9.82 -1.57 1.10
N GLY A 176 -10.70 -1.59 0.10
CA GLY A 176 -10.83 -2.73 -0.78
C GLY A 176 -11.64 -2.46 -2.04
N LEU A 177 -11.83 -3.53 -2.81
CA LEU A 177 -12.68 -3.57 -3.99
C LEU A 177 -13.96 -4.33 -3.66
N LEU A 178 -15.11 -3.72 -3.94
CA LEU A 178 -16.44 -4.26 -3.68
C LEU A 178 -17.09 -4.64 -4.99
N LYS A 179 -17.47 -5.91 -5.12
CA LYS A 179 -18.20 -6.42 -6.28
C LYS A 179 -19.65 -5.97 -6.24
N ILE A 180 -20.12 -5.50 -7.39
CA ILE A 180 -21.51 -5.15 -7.66
C ILE A 180 -22.03 -6.09 -8.74
N GLU A 181 -23.19 -6.69 -8.51
CA GLU A 181 -23.90 -7.52 -9.49
C GLU A 181 -25.35 -7.05 -9.58
N ASP A 182 -25.84 -6.74 -10.78
CA ASP A 182 -27.19 -6.19 -11.00
C ASP A 182 -27.56 -5.01 -10.08
N TYR A 183 -26.61 -4.09 -9.88
CA TYR A 183 -26.65 -2.93 -8.98
C TYR A 183 -26.70 -3.29 -7.49
N VAL A 184 -26.51 -4.56 -7.11
CA VAL A 184 -26.47 -5.05 -5.73
C VAL A 184 -25.01 -5.18 -5.28
N PRO A 185 -24.58 -4.46 -4.23
CA PRO A 185 -23.29 -4.73 -3.59
C PRO A 185 -23.30 -6.12 -2.96
N THR A 186 -22.39 -7.01 -3.37
CA THR A 186 -22.37 -8.41 -2.92
C THR A 186 -21.27 -8.66 -1.90
N LYS A 187 -20.01 -8.65 -2.33
CA LYS A 187 -18.87 -8.92 -1.45
C LYS A 187 -17.62 -8.17 -1.85
N PHE A 188 -16.78 -7.91 -0.86
CA PHE A 188 -15.41 -7.49 -1.14
C PHE A 188 -14.68 -8.62 -1.88
N THR A 189 -13.86 -8.25 -2.86
CA THR A 189 -12.99 -9.19 -3.60
C THR A 189 -11.54 -9.03 -3.21
N GLU A 190 -11.14 -7.83 -2.83
CA GLU A 190 -9.80 -7.50 -2.37
C GLU A 190 -9.85 -6.57 -1.16
N LEU A 191 -8.90 -6.72 -0.22
CA LEU A 191 -8.78 -5.94 1.00
C LEU A 191 -7.31 -5.65 1.33
N ILE A 192 -7.05 -4.42 1.77
CA ILE A 192 -5.79 -4.00 2.40
C ILE A 192 -6.13 -3.35 3.74
N SER A 193 -5.45 -3.77 4.80
CA SER A 193 -5.65 -3.28 6.16
C SER A 193 -4.96 -1.94 6.37
N TYR A 194 -5.69 -0.99 6.98
CA TYR A 194 -5.15 0.32 7.36
C TYR A 194 -3.98 0.24 8.33
N LYS A 195 -3.89 -0.83 9.14
CA LYS A 195 -2.83 -1.01 10.15
C LYS A 195 -1.54 -1.64 9.62
N LYS A 196 -1.53 -2.04 8.35
CA LYS A 196 -0.52 -2.95 7.79
C LYS A 196 -0.02 -2.53 6.40
N THR A 197 -0.10 -1.23 6.10
CA THR A 197 0.30 -0.65 4.82
C THR A 197 0.90 0.76 5.01
N SER A 198 1.95 1.10 4.26
CA SER A 198 2.48 2.47 4.18
C SER A 198 1.72 3.36 3.19
N ILE A 199 0.91 2.76 2.31
CA ILE A 199 0.10 3.44 1.30
C ILE A 199 -1.36 3.43 1.73
N PRO A 200 -2.12 4.53 1.61
CA PRO A 200 -3.56 4.51 1.81
C PRO A 200 -4.22 3.33 1.07
N PRO A 201 -4.99 2.44 1.73
CA PRO A 201 -5.48 1.21 1.13
C PRO A 201 -6.19 1.36 -0.22
N LEU A 202 -7.04 2.39 -0.37
CA LEU A 202 -7.70 2.63 -1.65
C LEU A 202 -6.76 3.13 -2.74
N ASP A 203 -5.70 3.88 -2.38
CA ASP A 203 -4.71 4.34 -3.35
C ASP A 203 -3.99 3.17 -4.01
N ALA A 204 -3.74 2.08 -3.26
CA ALA A 204 -3.19 0.84 -3.81
C ALA A 204 -4.07 0.20 -4.91
N PHE A 205 -5.38 0.47 -4.88
CA PHE A 205 -6.34 -0.03 -5.89
C PHE A 205 -6.62 0.96 -7.03
N ILE A 206 -6.11 2.20 -6.95
CA ILE A 206 -6.16 3.19 -8.05
C ILE A 206 -5.11 2.82 -9.11
N SER A 207 -5.38 1.78 -9.88
CA SER A 207 -4.55 1.41 -11.03
C SER A 207 -5.37 0.81 -12.16
N LYS A 208 -4.83 0.90 -13.37
CA LYS A 208 -5.49 0.42 -14.59
C LYS A 208 -5.91 -1.05 -14.44
N GLY A 209 -7.20 -1.32 -14.65
CA GLY A 209 -7.78 -2.66 -14.63
C GLY A 209 -8.09 -3.24 -13.25
N MET A 210 -8.05 -2.43 -12.17
CA MET A 210 -8.47 -2.86 -10.84
C MET A 210 -9.95 -2.57 -10.55
N THR A 211 -10.51 -1.52 -11.16
CA THR A 211 -11.91 -1.12 -11.00
C THR A 211 -12.67 -1.21 -12.32
N SER A 212 -14.00 -1.24 -12.24
CA SER A 212 -14.89 -1.14 -13.40
C SER A 212 -16.13 -0.33 -13.03
N VAL A 213 -15.88 0.89 -12.56
CA VAL A 213 -16.90 1.84 -12.10
C VAL A 213 -17.86 2.19 -13.24
N LEU A 214 -17.35 2.36 -14.46
CA LEU A 214 -18.19 2.66 -15.62
C LEU A 214 -19.15 1.51 -15.95
N ASP A 215 -18.70 0.27 -15.86
CA ASP A 215 -19.56 -0.92 -16.05
C ASP A 215 -20.66 -0.99 -14.98
N VAL A 216 -20.38 -0.58 -13.74
CA VAL A 216 -21.40 -0.47 -12.69
C VAL A 216 -22.42 0.61 -13.01
N VAL A 217 -21.98 1.77 -13.53
CA VAL A 217 -22.89 2.85 -13.92
C VAL A 217 -23.80 2.43 -15.09
N ASN A 218 -23.23 1.78 -16.10
CA ASN A 218 -23.93 1.45 -17.34
C ASN A 218 -24.78 0.19 -17.22
N ASP A 219 -24.21 -0.88 -16.66
CA ASP A 219 -24.76 -2.24 -16.73
C ASP A 219 -25.06 -2.82 -15.34
N GLY A 220 -24.72 -2.10 -14.27
CA GLY A 220 -24.95 -2.53 -12.88
C GLY A 220 -23.99 -3.62 -12.40
N ASN A 221 -22.96 -3.96 -13.18
CA ASN A 221 -22.08 -5.08 -12.92
C ASN A 221 -20.62 -4.61 -12.94
N GLY A 222 -19.85 -4.94 -11.91
CA GLY A 222 -18.44 -4.52 -11.85
C GLY A 222 -17.87 -4.46 -10.44
N VAL A 223 -16.80 -3.68 -10.27
CA VAL A 223 -16.10 -3.50 -8.99
C VAL A 223 -15.82 -2.03 -8.71
N ILE A 224 -16.16 -1.57 -7.50
CA ILE A 224 -15.93 -0.21 -7.03
C ILE A 224 -15.01 -0.19 -5.81
N PRO A 225 -14.21 0.86 -5.59
CA PRO A 225 -13.45 0.99 -4.35
C PRO A 225 -14.39 1.30 -3.18
N ALA A 226 -14.20 0.61 -2.06
CA ALA A 226 -14.96 0.81 -0.84
C ALA A 226 -14.09 0.59 0.40
N ASN A 227 -14.48 1.23 1.49
CA ASN A 227 -13.82 1.08 2.78
C ASN A 227 -14.70 0.21 3.70
N PHE A 228 -14.10 -0.36 4.72
CA PHE A 228 -14.77 -1.14 5.76
C PHE A 228 -14.29 -0.72 7.14
N ARG A 229 -15.24 -0.52 8.06
CA ARG A 229 -14.97 -0.19 9.47
C ARG A 229 -15.88 -1.01 10.37
N VAL A 230 -15.59 -0.97 11.66
CA VAL A 230 -16.46 -1.53 12.70
C VAL A 230 -16.80 -0.49 13.75
N VAL A 231 -17.99 -0.64 14.33
CA VAL A 231 -18.47 0.12 15.49
C VAL A 231 -18.99 -0.86 16.55
N PRO A 232 -19.06 -0.46 17.85
CA PRO A 232 -19.73 -1.25 18.87
C PRO A 232 -21.19 -1.53 18.49
N SER A 233 -21.63 -2.77 18.66
CA SER A 233 -23.00 -3.21 18.34
C SER A 233 -24.09 -2.40 19.04
N VAL A 234 -23.83 -1.97 20.28
CA VAL A 234 -24.74 -1.10 21.06
C VAL A 234 -25.00 0.26 20.40
N ALA A 235 -24.16 0.69 19.46
CA ALA A 235 -24.30 1.95 18.74
C ALA A 235 -25.05 1.80 17.41
N LYS A 236 -25.45 0.58 16.99
CA LYS A 236 -26.02 0.31 15.66
C LYS A 236 -27.21 1.21 15.31
N GLU A 237 -28.23 1.25 16.17
CA GLU A 237 -29.44 2.07 15.92
C GLU A 237 -29.11 3.57 15.83
N LYS A 238 -28.17 4.04 16.66
CA LYS A 238 -27.69 5.41 16.62
C LYS A 238 -26.94 5.70 15.32
N CYS A 239 -26.07 4.79 14.87
CA CYS A 239 -25.39 4.88 13.58
C CYS A 239 -26.40 4.94 12.42
N GLU A 240 -27.41 4.07 12.39
CA GLU A 240 -28.45 4.08 11.35
C GLU A 240 -29.19 5.42 11.30
N THR A 241 -29.51 5.99 12.47
CA THR A 241 -30.14 7.31 12.58
C THR A 241 -29.23 8.42 12.06
N ILE A 242 -27.95 8.42 12.43
CA ILE A 242 -26.96 9.39 11.93
C ILE A 242 -26.84 9.27 10.41
N VAL A 243 -26.66 8.07 9.89
CA VAL A 243 -26.51 7.81 8.44
C VAL A 243 -27.73 8.27 7.66
N LYS A 244 -28.94 8.08 8.19
CA LYS A 244 -30.17 8.64 7.59
C LYS A 244 -30.11 10.17 7.49
N ASN A 245 -29.71 10.86 8.56
CA ASN A 245 -29.56 12.32 8.55
C ASN A 245 -28.44 12.78 7.61
N LEU A 246 -27.33 12.03 7.54
CA LEU A 246 -26.22 12.31 6.62
C LEU A 246 -26.67 12.25 5.15
N LYS A 247 -27.52 11.27 4.82
CA LYS A 247 -28.11 11.13 3.49
C LYS A 247 -28.96 12.35 3.12
N GLU A 248 -29.72 12.91 4.06
CA GLU A 248 -30.53 14.12 3.84
C GLU A 248 -29.69 15.38 3.59
N VAL A 249 -28.47 15.44 4.14
CA VAL A 249 -27.53 16.55 3.89
C VAL A 249 -26.61 16.33 2.70
N GLY A 250 -26.70 15.18 2.03
CA GLY A 250 -25.93 14.87 0.82
C GLY A 250 -24.62 14.11 1.06
N ILE A 251 -24.37 13.62 2.28
CA ILE A 251 -23.29 12.67 2.60
C ILE A 251 -23.91 11.26 2.61
N ASN A 252 -23.89 10.63 1.46
CA ASN A 252 -24.69 9.43 1.13
C ASN A 252 -23.85 8.18 0.84
N GLY A 253 -22.57 8.19 1.19
CA GLY A 253 -21.63 7.12 0.84
C GLY A 253 -21.79 5.78 1.57
N VAL A 254 -22.61 5.69 2.63
CA VAL A 254 -22.78 4.44 3.39
C VAL A 254 -23.56 3.44 2.54
N ILE A 255 -22.92 2.31 2.24
CA ILE A 255 -23.48 1.22 1.42
C ILE A 255 -24.36 0.32 2.26
N THR A 256 -23.84 -0.12 3.42
CA THR A 256 -24.56 -1.00 4.34
C THR A 256 -24.02 -0.90 5.76
N ILE A 257 -24.90 -1.18 6.72
CA ILE A 257 -24.59 -1.42 8.12
C ILE A 257 -25.03 -2.87 8.38
N GLY A 258 -24.09 -3.72 8.78
CA GLY A 258 -24.36 -5.14 9.01
C GLY A 258 -25.11 -5.41 10.31
N ASN A 259 -25.24 -6.69 10.64
CA ASN A 259 -25.76 -7.14 11.93
C ASN A 259 -24.63 -7.39 12.93
N THR A 260 -25.02 -7.56 14.19
CA THR A 260 -24.08 -7.77 15.29
C THR A 260 -23.37 -9.11 15.16
N GLY A 261 -22.03 -9.09 15.12
CA GLY A 261 -21.19 -10.29 15.01
C GLY A 261 -21.32 -11.06 13.68
N GLU A 262 -22.11 -10.57 12.73
CA GLU A 262 -22.28 -11.20 11.42
C GLU A 262 -21.27 -10.66 10.39
N ASN A 263 -20.89 -11.51 9.44
CA ASN A 263 -20.09 -11.08 8.30
C ASN A 263 -20.86 -10.02 7.50
N THR A 264 -20.19 -8.94 7.12
CA THR A 264 -20.77 -7.90 6.26
C THR A 264 -20.02 -7.90 4.93
N LEU A 265 -20.71 -8.22 3.82
CA LEU A 265 -20.13 -8.25 2.46
C LEU A 265 -18.85 -9.11 2.36
N GLY A 266 -18.85 -10.27 3.01
CA GLY A 266 -17.70 -11.20 3.01
C GLY A 266 -16.55 -10.82 3.95
N VAL A 267 -16.68 -9.73 4.70
CA VAL A 267 -15.71 -9.32 5.72
C VAL A 267 -16.19 -9.78 7.11
N PRO A 268 -15.38 -10.57 7.84
CA PRO A 268 -15.75 -11.03 9.17
C PRO A 268 -15.69 -9.90 10.19
N VAL A 269 -16.68 -9.87 11.07
CA VAL A 269 -16.82 -8.89 12.15
C VAL A 269 -16.74 -9.63 13.48
N THR A 270 -15.94 -9.13 14.42
CA THR A 270 -15.83 -9.71 15.75
C THR A 270 -17.13 -9.60 16.53
N ASP A 271 -17.42 -10.59 17.38
CA ASP A 271 -18.55 -10.54 18.32
C ASP A 271 -18.59 -9.21 19.09
N GLY A 272 -19.79 -8.66 19.26
CA GLY A 272 -20.02 -7.38 19.92
C GLY A 272 -19.77 -6.15 19.03
N MET A 273 -19.32 -6.32 17.79
CA MET A 273 -19.15 -5.26 16.79
C MET A 273 -20.16 -5.38 15.64
N VAL A 274 -20.29 -4.32 14.85
CA VAL A 274 -21.06 -4.25 13.60
C VAL A 274 -20.18 -3.67 12.50
N GLY A 275 -20.18 -4.28 11.32
CA GLY A 275 -19.44 -3.81 10.14
C GLY A 275 -20.20 -2.74 9.34
N ILE A 276 -19.50 -1.70 8.88
CA ILE A 276 -20.06 -0.65 8.02
C ILE A 276 -19.20 -0.48 6.77
N ALA A 277 -19.81 -0.60 5.60
CA ALA A 277 -19.16 -0.36 4.30
C ALA A 277 -19.53 1.03 3.76
N ILE A 278 -18.54 1.75 3.24
CA ILE A 278 -18.71 3.10 2.68
C ILE A 278 -17.99 3.16 1.32
N VAL A 279 -18.66 3.70 0.31
CA VAL A 279 -18.07 3.96 -1.03
C VAL A 279 -16.80 4.80 -0.89
N GLY A 280 -15.77 4.49 -1.66
CA GLY A 280 -14.55 5.29 -1.71
C GLY A 280 -14.85 6.69 -2.27
N GLY A 281 -14.41 7.75 -1.59
CA GLY A 281 -14.57 9.12 -2.09
C GLY A 281 -13.88 9.37 -3.44
N ILE A 282 -12.94 8.51 -3.79
CA ILE A 282 -12.18 8.51 -5.05
C ILE A 282 -12.89 7.78 -6.22
N THR A 283 -14.03 7.11 -5.97
CA THR A 283 -14.72 6.27 -6.97
C THR A 283 -14.94 6.97 -8.31
N PRO A 284 -15.39 8.24 -8.35
CA PRO A 284 -15.56 8.96 -9.62
C PRO A 284 -14.26 9.10 -10.44
N PHE A 285 -13.11 9.24 -9.80
CA PHE A 285 -11.83 9.38 -10.49
C PHE A 285 -11.30 8.05 -11.03
N CYS A 286 -11.66 6.93 -10.40
CA CYS A 286 -11.35 5.59 -10.94
C CYS A 286 -12.00 5.40 -12.32
N ALA A 287 -13.20 5.92 -12.54
CA ALA A 287 -13.88 5.86 -13.84
C ALA A 287 -13.10 6.57 -14.97
N ALA A 288 -12.57 7.76 -14.70
CA ALA A 288 -11.73 8.44 -15.69
C ALA A 288 -10.38 7.72 -15.90
N GLN A 289 -9.84 7.06 -14.87
CA GLN A 289 -8.64 6.23 -15.01
C GLN A 289 -8.89 4.96 -15.86
N GLU A 290 -10.08 4.37 -15.80
CA GLU A 290 -10.49 3.24 -16.65
C GLU A 290 -10.40 3.60 -18.14
N GLU A 291 -10.76 4.84 -18.49
CA GLU A 291 -10.62 5.42 -19.84
C GLU A 291 -9.21 5.95 -20.15
N LYS A 292 -8.21 5.61 -19.32
CA LYS A 292 -6.79 5.95 -19.50
C LYS A 292 -6.45 7.44 -19.40
N TYR A 293 -7.33 8.26 -18.81
CA TYR A 293 -6.98 9.63 -18.48
C TYR A 293 -5.96 9.70 -17.34
N ASN A 294 -5.04 10.65 -17.42
CA ASN A 294 -4.08 10.88 -16.36
C ASN A 294 -4.73 11.69 -15.24
N ILE A 295 -4.65 11.21 -14.00
CA ILE A 295 -5.23 11.87 -12.83
C ILE A 295 -4.24 11.71 -11.68
N ASN A 296 -3.97 12.82 -10.99
CA ASN A 296 -3.20 12.78 -9.76
C ASN A 296 -4.17 12.84 -8.58
N ILE A 297 -4.20 11.80 -7.75
CA ILE A 297 -5.14 11.67 -6.62
C ILE A 297 -4.35 11.67 -5.33
N LYS A 298 -4.67 12.61 -4.44
CA LYS A 298 -4.14 12.70 -3.07
C LYS A 298 -5.25 12.36 -2.08
N ILE A 299 -5.13 11.21 -1.42
CA ILE A 299 -6.17 10.66 -0.53
C ILE A 299 -5.97 11.11 0.91
N ALA A 300 -7.04 11.63 1.52
CA ALA A 300 -7.15 11.94 2.94
C ALA A 300 -5.94 12.74 3.50
N GLU A 301 -5.53 13.79 2.77
CA GLU A 301 -4.40 14.64 3.17
C GLU A 301 -4.83 15.92 3.88
N GLU A 302 -6.11 16.32 3.74
CA GLU A 302 -6.56 17.65 4.11
C GLU A 302 -7.89 17.63 4.87
N ILE A 303 -7.99 18.58 5.82
CA ILE A 303 -9.24 19.02 6.42
C ILE A 303 -9.72 20.25 5.65
N GLY A 304 -10.97 20.25 5.20
CA GLY A 304 -11.58 21.34 4.45
C GLY A 304 -12.91 21.78 5.06
N ASP A 305 -13.17 23.09 5.05
CA ASP A 305 -14.47 23.64 5.48
C ASP A 305 -15.56 23.18 4.48
N PHE A 306 -16.59 22.52 5.01
CA PHE A 306 -17.72 22.03 4.23
C PHE A 306 -18.41 23.15 3.43
N SER A 307 -18.39 24.39 3.91
CA SER A 307 -18.99 25.54 3.24
C SER A 307 -18.37 25.85 1.88
N THR A 308 -17.13 25.40 1.64
CA THR A 308 -16.42 25.57 0.37
C THR A 308 -16.87 24.57 -0.71
N LEU A 309 -17.54 23.49 -0.31
CA LEU A 309 -18.05 22.45 -1.20
C LEU A 309 -19.44 22.83 -1.71
N LYS A 310 -19.74 22.47 -2.96
CA LYS A 310 -21.03 22.69 -3.60
C LYS A 310 -21.68 21.35 -3.95
N PRO A 311 -23.00 21.21 -3.76
CA PRO A 311 -23.70 20.01 -4.15
C PRO A 311 -23.75 19.88 -5.67
N ILE A 312 -23.59 18.66 -6.16
CA ILE A 312 -23.88 18.30 -7.55
C ILE A 312 -25.39 18.10 -7.68
N ASN A 313 -25.98 18.77 -8.66
CA ASN A 313 -27.40 18.65 -8.95
C ASN A 313 -27.71 17.32 -9.66
N ASN A 314 -28.94 16.82 -9.48
CA ASN A 314 -29.48 15.65 -10.17
C ASN A 314 -28.78 14.31 -9.87
N CYS A 315 -28.20 14.13 -8.68
CA CYS A 315 -27.71 12.83 -8.24
C CYS A 315 -28.85 11.81 -8.09
N LYS A 316 -28.75 10.67 -8.78
CA LYS A 316 -29.66 9.52 -8.72
C LYS A 316 -28.86 8.28 -8.30
N PRO A 317 -28.83 7.95 -7.00
CA PRO A 317 -28.14 6.76 -6.52
C PRO A 317 -28.63 5.50 -7.23
N ILE A 318 -27.72 4.75 -7.86
CA ILE A 318 -28.05 3.56 -8.65
C ILE A 318 -27.97 2.25 -7.85
N LEU A 319 -27.20 2.22 -6.75
CA LEU A 319 -27.02 1.01 -5.95
C LEU A 319 -28.30 0.62 -5.22
N LYS A 320 -28.66 -0.66 -5.29
CA LYS A 320 -29.71 -1.30 -4.50
C LYS A 320 -29.19 -1.61 -3.09
N ALA A 321 -30.09 -2.12 -2.24
CA ALA A 321 -29.71 -2.65 -0.94
C ALA A 321 -28.67 -3.77 -1.12
N ALA A 322 -27.67 -3.79 -0.24
CA ALA A 322 -26.59 -4.76 -0.30
C ALA A 322 -27.06 -6.18 0.03
N ASP A 323 -26.37 -7.18 -0.53
CA ASP A 323 -26.61 -8.58 -0.22
C ASP A 323 -26.34 -8.85 1.27
N THR A 324 -27.21 -9.64 1.87
CA THR A 324 -27.13 -10.10 3.27
C THR A 324 -26.89 -11.59 3.36
N SER A 325 -26.75 -12.28 2.23
CA SER A 325 -26.43 -13.69 2.17
C SER A 325 -25.04 -13.99 2.73
N TYR A 326 -24.83 -15.23 3.17
CA TYR A 326 -23.52 -15.66 3.61
C TYR A 326 -22.55 -15.66 2.42
N HIS A 327 -21.45 -14.94 2.59
CA HIS A 327 -20.31 -15.00 1.69
C HIS A 327 -19.12 -15.62 2.40
N GLU A 328 -18.40 -16.50 1.68
CA GLU A 328 -17.12 -17.01 2.14
C GLU A 328 -16.18 -15.86 2.48
N LYS A 329 -15.44 -16.04 3.59
CA LYS A 329 -14.44 -15.08 4.05
C LYS A 329 -13.37 -14.90 2.99
N ILE A 330 -12.94 -13.66 2.77
CA ILE A 330 -11.78 -13.36 1.93
C ILE A 330 -10.51 -13.80 2.67
N PRO A 331 -9.77 -14.80 2.16
CA PRO A 331 -8.47 -15.17 2.72
C PRO A 331 -7.42 -14.10 2.43
N PHE A 332 -6.68 -13.68 3.47
CA PHE A 332 -5.48 -12.85 3.31
C PHE A 332 -4.36 -13.65 2.63
N LEU A 333 -3.48 -12.97 1.88
CA LEU A 333 -2.46 -13.59 1.03
C LEU A 333 -1.60 -14.60 1.78
N LEU A 334 -1.07 -14.20 2.95
CA LEU A 334 -0.18 -15.06 3.73
C LEU A 334 -0.81 -16.41 4.10
N SER A 335 -2.13 -16.48 4.34
CA SER A 335 -2.81 -17.75 4.63
C SER A 335 -2.81 -18.71 3.43
N LYS A 336 -2.91 -18.19 2.20
CA LYS A 336 -2.77 -18.99 0.97
C LYS A 336 -1.32 -19.38 0.75
N SER A 337 -0.40 -18.45 0.98
CA SER A 337 1.03 -18.64 0.79
C SER A 337 1.61 -19.72 1.70
N TRP A 338 1.11 -19.88 2.93
CA TRP A 338 1.58 -20.91 3.86
C TRP A 338 1.44 -22.34 3.30
N ASN A 339 0.35 -22.63 2.57
CA ASN A 339 0.17 -23.94 1.95
C ASN A 339 1.26 -24.21 0.90
N LEU A 340 1.55 -23.22 0.05
CA LEU A 340 2.62 -23.33 -0.96
C LEU A 340 4.02 -23.42 -0.32
N ILE A 341 4.27 -22.66 0.75
CA ILE A 341 5.53 -22.67 1.50
C ILE A 341 5.81 -24.06 2.06
N GLU A 342 4.80 -24.74 2.60
CA GLU A 342 4.94 -26.09 3.15
C GLU A 342 5.23 -27.14 2.07
N GLU A 343 4.70 -26.96 0.86
CA GLU A 343 4.90 -27.90 -0.25
C GLU A 343 6.27 -27.78 -0.94
N VAL A 344 7.03 -26.71 -0.70
CA VAL A 344 8.41 -26.55 -1.20
C VAL A 344 9.27 -27.72 -0.73
N ASN A 345 9.96 -28.39 -1.66
CA ASN A 345 10.79 -29.56 -1.37
C ASN A 345 12.22 -29.48 -1.95
N PHE A 346 12.64 -28.28 -2.35
CA PHE A 346 13.97 -28.03 -2.91
C PHE A 346 15.12 -28.48 -1.99
N ASP A 347 15.92 -29.41 -2.50
CA ASP A 347 17.15 -29.93 -1.92
C ASP A 347 18.33 -29.06 -2.36
N ILE A 348 18.92 -28.34 -1.40
CA ILE A 348 19.98 -27.36 -1.63
C ILE A 348 21.27 -28.02 -2.14
N GLU A 349 21.57 -29.26 -1.73
CA GLU A 349 22.80 -29.95 -2.14
C GLU A 349 22.69 -30.52 -3.55
N LYS A 350 21.49 -30.97 -3.93
CA LYS A 350 21.24 -31.53 -5.27
C LYS A 350 20.82 -30.49 -6.29
N GLU A 351 20.47 -29.29 -5.85
CA GLU A 351 19.83 -28.23 -6.66
C GLU A 351 18.59 -28.75 -7.41
N LYS A 352 17.75 -29.51 -6.70
CA LYS A 352 16.55 -30.15 -7.28
C LYS A 352 15.34 -30.08 -6.37
N GLY A 353 14.17 -30.02 -6.98
CA GLY A 353 12.89 -30.04 -6.28
C GLY A 353 12.07 -28.79 -6.53
N ASP A 354 10.86 -28.83 -6.02
CA ASP A 354 9.81 -27.85 -6.28
C ASP A 354 10.04 -26.56 -5.49
N ILE A 355 9.97 -25.46 -6.23
CA ILE A 355 9.98 -24.09 -5.70
C ILE A 355 8.71 -23.35 -6.11
N ILE A 356 8.34 -22.33 -5.34
CA ILE A 356 7.20 -21.46 -5.66
C ILE A 356 7.60 -20.53 -6.80
N SER A 357 6.76 -20.47 -7.82
CA SER A 357 6.98 -19.64 -9.00
C SER A 357 5.76 -18.76 -9.30
N ASN A 358 6.02 -17.49 -9.62
CA ASN A 358 5.00 -16.55 -10.11
C ASN A 358 4.90 -16.70 -11.63
N VAL A 359 3.70 -16.93 -12.15
CA VAL A 359 3.47 -17.00 -13.61
C VAL A 359 2.79 -15.72 -14.08
N SER A 360 3.43 -15.00 -15.00
CA SER A 360 2.88 -13.82 -15.67
C SER A 360 2.65 -14.13 -17.15
N TYR A 361 1.49 -13.77 -17.69
CA TYR A 361 1.16 -14.08 -19.09
C TYR A 361 1.48 -12.92 -20.03
N VAL A 362 2.06 -13.25 -21.17
CA VAL A 362 2.38 -12.35 -22.30
C VAL A 362 1.84 -12.93 -23.59
N ASN A 363 1.81 -12.15 -24.67
CA ASN A 363 1.51 -12.68 -26.00
C ASN A 363 2.58 -13.68 -26.42
N LYS A 364 2.14 -14.82 -26.96
CA LYS A 364 3.05 -15.87 -27.42
C LYS A 364 3.88 -15.45 -28.63
N GLU A 365 3.34 -14.58 -29.47
CA GLU A 365 4.01 -14.07 -30.68
C GLU A 365 5.23 -13.18 -30.35
N ASP A 366 5.20 -12.52 -29.19
CA ASP A 366 6.23 -11.56 -28.77
C ASP A 366 7.35 -12.21 -27.94
N ILE A 367 7.35 -13.55 -27.77
CA ILE A 367 8.17 -14.22 -26.76
C ILE A 367 9.67 -14.07 -26.99
N ASP A 368 10.14 -14.17 -28.24
CA ASP A 368 11.56 -14.08 -28.57
C ASP A 368 12.11 -12.68 -28.26
N GLU A 369 11.33 -11.64 -28.59
CA GLU A 369 11.66 -10.24 -28.25
C GLU A 369 11.66 -10.04 -26.73
N ILE A 370 10.68 -10.61 -26.02
CA ILE A 370 10.58 -10.53 -24.57
C ILE A 370 11.78 -11.17 -23.88
N LEU A 371 12.24 -12.33 -24.35
CA LEU A 371 13.41 -13.01 -23.78
C LEU A 371 14.70 -12.21 -24.03
N ASP A 372 14.87 -11.61 -25.22
CA ASP A 372 15.99 -10.71 -25.50
C ASP A 372 15.97 -9.45 -24.60
N MET A 373 14.79 -8.85 -24.39
CA MET A 373 14.61 -7.72 -23.47
C MET A 373 14.94 -8.12 -22.02
N MET A 374 14.42 -9.26 -21.55
CA MET A 374 14.73 -9.79 -20.21
C MET A 374 16.24 -10.02 -20.05
N GLY A 375 16.90 -10.61 -21.05
CA GLY A 375 18.34 -10.84 -21.04
C GLY A 375 19.14 -9.54 -21.00
N LYS A 376 18.78 -8.52 -21.79
CA LYS A 376 19.40 -7.19 -21.74
C LYS A 376 19.22 -6.51 -20.39
N THR A 377 18.01 -6.51 -19.86
CA THR A 377 17.70 -5.92 -18.55
C THR A 377 18.44 -6.63 -17.42
N TYR A 378 18.50 -7.97 -17.44
CA TYR A 378 19.28 -8.75 -16.48
C TYR A 378 20.77 -8.41 -16.56
N ASN A 379 21.34 -8.39 -17.77
CA ASN A 379 22.77 -8.15 -17.96
C ASN A 379 23.22 -6.77 -17.45
N SER A 380 22.36 -5.75 -17.54
CA SER A 380 22.62 -4.42 -17.00
C SER A 380 22.44 -4.30 -15.49
N ASN A 381 21.76 -5.26 -14.83
CA ASN A 381 21.30 -5.15 -13.44
C ASN A 381 21.48 -6.45 -12.63
N LYS A 382 22.57 -7.19 -12.87
CA LYS A 382 22.79 -8.55 -12.33
C LYS A 382 22.70 -8.67 -10.81
N ASP A 383 23.12 -7.62 -10.10
CA ASP A 383 23.14 -7.60 -8.63
C ASP A 383 21.72 -7.56 -8.02
N TYR A 384 20.72 -7.19 -8.81
CA TYR A 384 19.36 -6.95 -8.32
C TYR A 384 18.32 -7.90 -8.91
N LEU A 385 18.61 -8.57 -10.03
CA LEU A 385 17.62 -9.34 -10.78
C LEU A 385 17.90 -10.84 -10.70
N ASN A 386 16.83 -11.64 -10.63
CA ASN A 386 16.93 -13.09 -10.69
C ASN A 386 16.93 -13.55 -12.16
N PRO A 387 17.90 -14.38 -12.61
CA PRO A 387 17.98 -14.78 -14.01
C PRO A 387 17.08 -15.96 -14.38
N TYR A 388 16.50 -16.66 -13.41
CA TYR A 388 15.79 -17.89 -13.68
C TYR A 388 14.36 -17.63 -14.17
N TYR A 389 14.01 -18.32 -15.24
CA TYR A 389 12.66 -18.29 -15.78
C TYR A 389 12.26 -19.66 -16.35
N LYS A 390 10.96 -19.88 -16.54
CA LYS A 390 10.45 -21.01 -17.31
C LYS A 390 9.25 -20.61 -18.14
N LEU A 391 9.19 -21.04 -19.39
CA LEU A 391 8.01 -20.89 -20.22
C LEU A 391 6.94 -21.92 -19.85
N VAL A 392 5.72 -21.45 -19.64
CA VAL A 392 4.57 -22.25 -19.22
C VAL A 392 3.42 -22.02 -20.20
N PRO A 393 2.94 -23.07 -20.91
CA PRO A 393 1.78 -22.95 -21.77
C PRO A 393 0.53 -22.47 -20.99
N ASN A 394 -0.29 -21.63 -21.61
CA ASN A 394 -1.59 -21.28 -21.07
C ASN A 394 -2.66 -22.19 -21.67
N GLU A 395 -3.20 -23.10 -20.86
CA GLU A 395 -4.22 -24.06 -21.30
C GLU A 395 -5.56 -23.39 -21.67
N LYS A 396 -5.85 -22.22 -21.11
CA LYS A 396 -7.12 -21.50 -21.35
C LYS A 396 -7.08 -20.59 -22.57
N ASP A 397 -5.89 -20.11 -22.92
CA ASP A 397 -5.68 -19.17 -24.02
C ASP A 397 -4.35 -19.47 -24.74
N PRO A 398 -4.38 -20.27 -25.82
CA PRO A 398 -3.18 -20.65 -26.57
C PRO A 398 -2.41 -19.48 -27.20
N SER A 399 -3.03 -18.29 -27.32
CA SER A 399 -2.38 -17.07 -27.81
C SER A 399 -1.45 -16.44 -26.77
N LYS A 400 -1.56 -16.85 -25.50
CA LYS A 400 -0.74 -16.35 -24.40
C LYS A 400 0.25 -17.43 -23.94
N ILE A 401 1.42 -16.99 -23.49
CA ILE A 401 2.43 -17.85 -22.86
C ILE A 401 2.80 -17.29 -21.49
N GLY A 402 2.99 -18.16 -20.52
CA GLY A 402 3.37 -17.80 -19.16
C GLY A 402 4.89 -17.75 -19.03
N ILE A 403 5.39 -16.70 -18.39
CA ILE A 403 6.76 -16.60 -17.92
C ILE A 403 6.72 -16.83 -16.42
N ALA A 404 7.24 -17.96 -15.98
CA ALA A 404 7.37 -18.31 -14.58
C ALA A 404 8.70 -17.79 -14.03
N THR A 405 8.68 -17.08 -12.91
CA THR A 405 9.89 -16.60 -12.22
C THR A 405 9.87 -16.99 -10.74
N ILE A 406 11.05 -17.14 -10.14
CA ILE A 406 11.19 -17.61 -8.74
C ILE A 406 10.50 -16.65 -7.77
N CYS A 407 9.57 -17.16 -6.97
CA CYS A 407 8.97 -16.39 -5.88
C CYS A 407 9.90 -16.32 -4.68
N SER A 408 10.00 -15.15 -4.04
CA SER A 408 10.80 -14.97 -2.83
C SER A 408 10.36 -15.91 -1.71
N LEU A 409 9.08 -16.30 -1.66
CA LEU A 409 8.51 -17.24 -0.69
C LEU A 409 9.13 -18.64 -0.76
N SER A 410 9.77 -19.02 -1.87
CA SER A 410 10.53 -20.27 -1.98
C SER A 410 11.64 -20.36 -0.93
N ILE A 411 12.30 -19.24 -0.64
CA ILE A 411 13.34 -19.18 0.40
C ILE A 411 12.73 -19.45 1.78
N ASP A 412 11.48 -19.06 2.04
CA ASP A 412 10.82 -19.39 3.32
C ASP A 412 10.60 -20.89 3.45
N GLY A 413 10.10 -21.53 2.39
CA GLY A 413 9.90 -22.99 2.36
C GLY A 413 11.21 -23.74 2.55
N ILE A 414 12.27 -23.33 1.84
CA ILE A 414 13.60 -23.92 1.97
C ILE A 414 14.14 -23.79 3.41
N LEU A 415 14.05 -22.61 4.03
CA LEU A 415 14.50 -22.41 5.41
C LEU A 415 13.69 -23.29 6.39
N ILE A 416 12.36 -23.36 6.22
CA ILE A 416 11.48 -24.14 7.10
C ILE A 416 11.76 -25.63 6.99
N LYS A 417 11.99 -26.17 5.77
CA LYS A 417 12.40 -27.57 5.59
C LYS A 417 13.74 -27.91 6.23
N ASN A 418 14.59 -26.90 6.45
CA ASN A 418 15.83 -27.02 7.19
C ASN A 418 15.68 -26.65 8.69
N GLY A 419 14.45 -26.63 9.22
CA GLY A 419 14.19 -26.37 10.64
C GLY A 419 14.33 -24.91 11.08
N ILE A 420 14.42 -23.97 10.13
CA ILE A 420 14.55 -22.54 10.40
C ILE A 420 13.22 -21.85 10.10
N MET A 421 12.54 -21.40 11.15
CA MET A 421 11.30 -20.62 10.98
C MET A 421 11.59 -19.30 10.27
N SER A 422 11.00 -19.09 9.11
CA SER A 422 11.04 -17.83 8.37
C SER A 422 9.64 -17.25 8.24
N ASN A 423 9.47 -15.99 8.64
CA ASN A 423 8.20 -15.30 8.62
C ASN A 423 8.19 -14.18 7.58
N PRO A 424 7.53 -14.33 6.43
CA PRO A 424 7.30 -13.23 5.48
C PRO A 424 6.51 -12.11 6.16
N LYS A 425 7.06 -10.89 6.19
CA LYS A 425 6.39 -9.75 6.84
C LYS A 425 5.78 -8.77 5.85
N TYR A 426 6.59 -8.26 4.93
CA TYR A 426 6.19 -7.24 3.97
C TYR A 426 6.77 -7.53 2.58
N GLY A 427 5.98 -7.22 1.56
CA GLY A 427 6.48 -6.92 0.23
C GLY A 427 6.58 -5.40 0.10
N GLY A 428 7.68 -4.92 -0.44
CA GLY A 428 7.97 -3.49 -0.50
C GLY A 428 8.65 -3.05 -1.79
N LEU A 429 8.67 -1.73 -1.97
CA LEU A 429 9.41 -1.02 -2.98
C LEU A 429 10.69 -0.49 -2.33
N LEU A 430 11.84 -1.00 -2.79
CA LEU A 430 13.17 -0.65 -2.31
C LEU A 430 13.80 0.35 -3.27
N GLU A 431 14.15 1.52 -2.76
CA GLU A 431 14.91 2.52 -3.50
C GLU A 431 16.41 2.30 -3.27
N LEU A 432 17.19 2.24 -4.35
CA LEU A 432 18.61 1.93 -4.36
C LEU A 432 19.46 3.18 -4.09
N THR A 433 19.15 3.89 -3.00
CA THR A 433 20.01 4.95 -2.47
C THR A 433 21.25 4.38 -1.79
N GLU A 434 22.13 5.25 -1.29
CA GLU A 434 23.26 4.85 -0.44
C GLU A 434 23.04 5.33 1.01
N PRO A 435 22.61 4.46 1.94
CA PRO A 435 22.23 3.05 1.77
C PRO A 435 20.83 2.86 1.16
N PRO A 436 20.47 1.66 0.64
CA PRO A 436 19.13 1.39 0.14
C PRO A 436 18.06 1.48 1.25
N LEU A 437 16.86 1.91 0.88
CA LEU A 437 15.75 2.17 1.81
C LEU A 437 14.44 1.70 1.20
N PHE A 438 13.59 1.05 1.99
CA PHE A 438 12.20 0.89 1.54
C PHE A 438 11.56 2.27 1.47
N VAL A 439 10.78 2.52 0.42
CA VAL A 439 9.93 3.71 0.25
C VAL A 439 8.46 3.39 0.48
N ASP A 440 8.06 2.15 0.21
CA ASP A 440 6.71 1.65 0.46
C ASP A 440 6.72 0.18 0.88
N MET A 441 5.77 -0.21 1.74
CA MET A 441 5.61 -1.58 2.23
C MET A 441 4.14 -1.91 2.47
N ILE A 442 3.74 -3.13 2.11
CA ILE A 442 2.43 -3.71 2.43
C ILE A 442 2.66 -5.07 3.09
N SER A 443 2.01 -5.32 4.22
CA SER A 443 2.16 -6.61 4.90
C SER A 443 1.46 -7.73 4.14
N TYR A 444 2.13 -8.87 4.00
CA TYR A 444 1.51 -10.09 3.48
C TYR A 444 0.33 -10.57 4.33
N SER A 445 0.34 -10.26 5.63
CA SER A 445 -0.74 -10.58 6.57
C SER A 445 -1.85 -9.53 6.63
N GLY A 446 -1.71 -8.44 5.87
CA GLY A 446 -2.63 -7.31 5.84
C GLY A 446 -3.26 -7.06 4.48
N SER A 447 -2.93 -7.87 3.47
CA SER A 447 -3.44 -7.73 2.11
C SER A 447 -3.96 -9.07 1.58
N SER A 448 -5.06 -9.07 0.85
CA SER A 448 -5.51 -10.22 0.05
C SER A 448 -4.81 -10.29 -1.30
N LEU A 449 -4.25 -9.16 -1.75
CA LEU A 449 -3.50 -9.01 -2.99
C LEU A 449 -2.00 -9.00 -2.73
N ASP A 450 -1.22 -9.50 -3.69
CA ASP A 450 0.24 -9.44 -3.59
C ASP A 450 0.76 -7.99 -3.64
N PRO A 451 1.58 -7.55 -2.65
CA PRO A 451 2.17 -6.22 -2.62
C PRO A 451 2.95 -5.83 -3.89
N HIS A 452 3.73 -6.75 -4.45
CA HIS A 452 4.52 -6.48 -5.64
C HIS A 452 3.64 -6.31 -6.87
N LYS A 453 2.53 -7.05 -6.97
CA LYS A 453 1.53 -6.83 -8.02
C LYS A 453 0.93 -5.43 -7.96
N ILE A 454 0.68 -4.89 -6.76
CA ILE A 454 0.21 -3.51 -6.54
C ILE A 454 1.25 -2.50 -7.04
N PHE A 455 2.51 -2.61 -6.60
CA PHE A 455 3.54 -1.66 -7.01
C PHE A 455 3.79 -1.67 -8.52
N ILE A 456 3.70 -2.84 -9.17
CA ILE A 456 3.77 -2.96 -10.63
C ILE A 456 2.52 -2.37 -11.29
N SER A 457 1.32 -2.59 -10.75
CA SER A 457 0.08 -2.02 -11.31
C SER A 457 0.09 -0.49 -11.30
N LYS A 458 0.68 0.09 -10.26
CA LYS A 458 0.88 1.54 -10.09
C LYS A 458 2.10 2.12 -10.80
N ASN A 459 2.86 1.32 -11.56
CA ASN A 459 4.08 1.75 -12.24
C ASN A 459 5.09 2.42 -11.29
N MET A 460 5.26 1.89 -10.07
CA MET A 460 6.12 2.49 -9.05
C MET A 460 7.59 2.02 -9.13
N THR A 461 7.88 1.00 -9.93
CA THR A 461 9.24 0.52 -10.18
C THR A 461 9.98 1.42 -11.17
N SER A 462 11.31 1.35 -11.14
CA SER A 462 12.18 2.03 -12.10
C SER A 462 13.42 1.19 -12.30
N ILE A 463 13.31 0.14 -13.10
CA ILE A 463 14.36 -0.86 -13.31
C ILE A 463 15.19 -0.55 -14.56
N ASN A 464 14.56 -0.10 -15.65
CA ASN A 464 15.24 0.13 -16.93
C ASN A 464 15.88 1.52 -17.08
N LYS A 465 16.43 2.10 -16.01
CA LYS A 465 17.10 3.40 -16.07
C LYS A 465 18.48 3.31 -16.72
N ASN A 466 18.91 4.39 -17.37
CA ASN A 466 20.22 4.49 -18.02
C ASN A 466 21.41 4.35 -17.05
N ILE A 467 21.19 4.58 -15.75
CA ILE A 467 22.20 4.46 -14.69
C ILE A 467 21.65 3.51 -13.60
N GLY A 468 21.60 2.22 -13.92
CA GLY A 468 21.12 1.16 -13.01
C GLY A 468 19.66 1.30 -12.59
N PRO A 469 19.15 0.39 -11.75
CA PRO A 469 17.80 0.51 -11.22
C PRO A 469 17.79 1.59 -10.13
N ASP A 470 16.65 2.27 -9.99
CA ASP A 470 16.42 3.22 -8.91
C ASP A 470 15.44 2.65 -7.88
N LYS A 471 14.36 1.99 -8.35
CA LYS A 471 13.33 1.40 -7.49
C LYS A 471 13.02 -0.02 -7.93
N ILE A 472 13.21 -0.97 -7.02
CA ILE A 472 13.01 -2.40 -7.25
C ILE A 472 12.08 -3.00 -6.20
N LEU A 473 11.55 -4.18 -6.48
CA LEU A 473 10.68 -4.92 -5.57
C LEU A 473 11.52 -5.83 -4.68
N ALA A 474 11.26 -5.78 -3.38
CA ALA A 474 11.94 -6.60 -2.39
C ALA A 474 10.95 -7.11 -1.33
N SER A 475 11.32 -8.17 -0.62
CA SER A 475 10.56 -8.71 0.52
C SER A 475 11.42 -8.70 1.76
N ILE A 476 10.81 -8.41 2.90
CA ILE A 476 11.40 -8.57 4.23
C ILE A 476 10.79 -9.76 4.95
N LYS A 477 11.68 -10.54 5.54
CA LYS A 477 11.37 -11.73 6.32
C LYS A 477 12.03 -11.63 7.68
N GLU A 478 11.39 -12.23 8.68
CA GLU A 478 11.96 -12.34 10.02
C GLU A 478 12.30 -13.78 10.35
N VAL A 479 13.52 -13.96 10.87
CA VAL A 479 14.03 -15.25 11.31
C VAL A 479 14.49 -15.13 12.77
N PRO A 480 14.21 -16.12 13.65
CA PRO A 480 14.69 -16.13 15.03
C PRO A 480 16.20 -16.00 15.11
N TYR A 481 16.69 -15.10 15.96
CA TYR A 481 18.14 -14.82 16.04
C TYR A 481 18.98 -16.05 16.44
N VAL A 482 18.37 -17.00 17.17
CA VAL A 482 19.00 -18.26 17.57
C VAL A 482 19.39 -19.14 16.37
N ALA A 483 18.72 -18.98 15.22
CA ALA A 483 18.99 -19.74 14.00
C ALA A 483 19.93 -18.98 13.04
N ARG A 484 20.47 -17.82 13.42
CA ARG A 484 21.12 -16.89 12.50
C ARG A 484 22.32 -17.47 11.77
N ASP A 485 23.22 -18.15 12.47
CA ASP A 485 24.46 -18.66 11.86
C ASP A 485 24.15 -19.72 10.80
N TYR A 486 23.23 -20.64 11.11
CA TYR A 486 22.78 -21.64 10.15
C TYR A 486 21.99 -21.02 8.99
N THR A 487 21.17 -19.99 9.28
CA THR A 487 20.46 -19.24 8.23
C THR A 487 21.43 -18.59 7.26
N ILE A 488 22.49 -17.93 7.74
CA ILE A 488 23.50 -17.30 6.88
C ILE A 488 24.15 -18.33 5.98
N HIS A 489 24.56 -19.47 6.55
CA HIS A 489 25.16 -20.55 5.76
C HIS A 489 24.25 -21.01 4.61
N LEU A 490 22.97 -21.24 4.87
CA LEU A 490 22.01 -21.64 3.83
C LEU A 490 21.76 -20.52 2.82
N LEU A 491 21.59 -19.28 3.27
CA LEU A 491 21.34 -18.14 2.38
C LEU A 491 22.53 -17.85 1.47
N ASP A 492 23.77 -18.04 1.94
CA ASP A 492 24.98 -17.89 1.13
C ASP A 492 25.00 -18.95 0.01
N ILE A 493 24.62 -20.19 0.30
CA ILE A 493 24.49 -21.24 -0.73
C ILE A 493 23.40 -20.89 -1.73
N LEU A 494 22.22 -20.49 -1.27
CA LEU A 494 21.11 -20.10 -2.15
C LEU A 494 21.47 -18.90 -3.03
N ASN A 495 22.22 -17.93 -2.50
CA ASN A 495 22.70 -16.79 -3.27
C ASN A 495 23.66 -17.23 -4.41
N ASN A 496 24.52 -18.22 -4.15
CA ASN A 496 25.40 -18.79 -5.17
C ASN A 496 24.65 -19.58 -6.25
N ILE A 497 23.58 -20.29 -5.88
CA ILE A 497 22.67 -20.98 -6.82
C ILE A 497 21.95 -19.96 -7.70
N GLY A 498 21.68 -18.76 -7.17
CA GLY A 498 21.14 -17.61 -7.88
C GLY A 498 19.79 -17.12 -7.36
N PHE A 499 19.41 -17.47 -6.12
CA PHE A 499 18.33 -16.80 -5.39
C PHE A 499 18.77 -15.39 -4.98
N SER A 500 17.86 -14.41 -5.07
CA SER A 500 18.21 -13.01 -4.82
C SER A 500 18.18 -12.68 -3.32
N ILE A 501 19.35 -12.65 -2.68
CA ILE A 501 19.52 -12.23 -1.27
C ILE A 501 20.20 -10.87 -1.23
N TYR A 502 19.48 -9.81 -0.85
CA TYR A 502 20.04 -8.45 -0.84
C TYR A 502 20.75 -8.11 0.47
N LYS A 503 20.18 -8.53 1.61
CA LYS A 503 20.74 -8.19 2.92
C LYS A 503 20.33 -9.15 4.00
N ILE A 504 21.28 -9.53 4.85
CA ILE A 504 21.02 -10.20 6.13
C ILE A 504 21.35 -9.20 7.25
N GLY A 505 20.35 -8.84 8.03
CA GLY A 505 20.48 -7.94 9.16
C GLY A 505 21.19 -8.58 10.36
N LYS A 506 21.61 -7.73 11.30
CA LYS A 506 21.92 -8.17 12.66
C LYS A 506 20.62 -8.26 13.48
N PRO A 507 20.60 -9.07 14.56
CA PRO A 507 19.47 -9.08 15.48
C PRO A 507 19.15 -7.68 15.97
N ARG A 508 17.86 -7.33 16.03
CA ARG A 508 17.35 -6.00 16.47
C ARG A 508 17.74 -4.80 15.60
N GLU A 509 18.43 -5.03 14.49
CA GLU A 509 18.80 -3.97 13.54
C GLU A 509 17.61 -3.62 12.64
N LEU A 510 17.53 -2.35 12.22
CA LEU A 510 16.69 -1.98 11.09
C LEU A 510 17.40 -2.46 9.81
N VAL A 511 16.72 -3.20 8.96
CA VAL A 511 17.31 -3.67 7.69
C VAL A 511 16.70 -2.85 6.57
N TYR A 512 17.50 -1.96 5.98
CA TYR A 512 17.05 -0.95 5.01
C TYR A 512 15.82 -0.18 5.50
N ASN A 513 15.91 0.51 6.66
CA ASN A 513 14.81 1.20 7.37
C ASN A 513 13.58 0.38 7.81
N ALA A 514 13.50 -0.92 7.50
CA ALA A 514 12.43 -1.77 7.98
C ALA A 514 12.76 -2.38 9.36
N LYS A 515 11.82 -2.30 10.31
CA LYS A 515 11.97 -2.89 11.65
C LYS A 515 11.59 -4.36 11.65
N VAL A 516 12.37 -5.08 12.46
CA VAL A 516 12.24 -6.49 12.74
C VAL A 516 11.94 -6.66 14.23
N ASP A 517 11.21 -7.70 14.60
CA ASP A 517 10.98 -8.07 15.99
C ASP A 517 12.28 -8.20 16.81
N ASN A 518 12.19 -7.91 18.11
CA ASN A 518 13.33 -7.85 19.02
C ASN A 518 14.08 -9.17 19.20
N TYR A 519 13.45 -10.31 18.90
CA TYR A 519 14.05 -11.64 18.97
C TYR A 519 14.30 -12.25 17.58
N ASN A 520 14.23 -11.42 16.53
CA ASN A 520 14.47 -11.82 15.16
C ASN A 520 15.59 -10.96 14.54
N PHE A 521 16.06 -11.40 13.38
CA PHE A 521 16.83 -10.59 12.43
C PHE A 521 16.12 -10.59 11.08
N GLY A 522 16.33 -9.51 10.31
CA GLY A 522 15.69 -9.33 9.02
C GLY A 522 16.50 -9.94 7.89
N VAL A 523 15.81 -10.57 6.94
CA VAL A 523 16.38 -11.00 5.66
C VAL A 523 15.64 -10.28 4.55
N ILE A 524 16.38 -9.58 3.70
CA ILE A 524 15.86 -8.89 2.52
C ILE A 524 16.17 -9.74 1.29
N THR A 525 15.11 -10.05 0.56
CA THR A 525 15.17 -10.87 -0.66
C THR A 525 14.58 -10.12 -1.84
N GLY A 526 15.13 -10.33 -3.03
CA GLY A 526 14.59 -9.77 -4.26
C GLY A 526 13.29 -10.43 -4.69
N SER A 527 12.46 -9.69 -5.42
CA SER A 527 11.29 -10.25 -6.09
C SER A 527 11.64 -10.84 -7.45
N GLY A 528 11.17 -12.06 -7.73
CA GLY A 528 11.22 -12.60 -9.10
C GLY A 528 10.33 -11.84 -10.10
N LEU A 529 9.46 -10.93 -9.63
CA LEU A 529 8.68 -10.08 -10.50
C LEU A 529 9.44 -8.85 -11.01
N ASN A 530 10.68 -8.61 -10.58
CA ASN A 530 11.43 -7.44 -11.06
C ASN A 530 11.64 -7.46 -12.59
N LEU A 531 11.94 -8.61 -13.20
CA LEU A 531 12.01 -8.69 -14.68
C LEU A 531 10.66 -8.43 -15.34
N ILE A 532 9.57 -8.91 -14.74
CA ILE A 532 8.21 -8.66 -15.22
C ILE A 532 7.84 -7.17 -15.12
N ALA A 533 8.25 -6.52 -14.03
CA ALA A 533 8.06 -5.08 -13.83
C ALA A 533 8.83 -4.28 -14.90
N ALA A 534 10.06 -4.69 -15.22
CA ALA A 534 10.87 -4.06 -16.26
C ALA A 534 10.22 -4.19 -17.66
N LEU A 535 9.65 -5.35 -18.00
CA LEU A 535 8.89 -5.51 -19.25
C LEU A 535 7.70 -4.54 -19.32
N LYS A 536 7.00 -4.38 -18.20
CA LYS A 536 5.87 -3.44 -18.11
C LYS A 536 6.31 -1.98 -18.26
N GLU A 537 7.47 -1.60 -17.71
CA GLU A 537 8.07 -0.26 -17.93
C GLU A 537 8.36 0.02 -19.41
N GLN A 538 8.57 -1.02 -20.22
CA GLN A 538 8.77 -0.94 -21.67
C GLN A 538 7.45 -1.03 -22.47
N ASN A 539 6.29 -0.91 -21.82
CA ASN A 539 4.95 -0.98 -22.41
C ASN A 539 4.54 -2.34 -22.99
N ILE A 540 5.19 -3.43 -22.56
CA ILE A 540 4.74 -4.78 -22.91
C ILE A 540 3.44 -5.10 -22.15
N ASP A 541 2.45 -5.66 -22.86
CA ASP A 541 1.19 -6.11 -22.27
C ASP A 541 1.42 -7.40 -21.47
N VAL A 542 1.64 -7.24 -20.16
CA VAL A 542 1.85 -8.36 -19.23
C VAL A 542 0.69 -8.47 -18.26
N LYS A 543 0.05 -9.64 -18.22
CA LYS A 543 -0.85 -10.03 -17.13
C LYS A 543 -0.02 -10.56 -15.97
N VAL A 544 0.42 -9.63 -15.12
CA VAL A 544 1.33 -9.86 -14.00
C VAL A 544 0.74 -10.81 -12.96
N LYS A 545 1.55 -11.81 -12.57
CA LYS A 545 1.26 -12.76 -11.47
C LYS A 545 -0.18 -13.27 -11.53
N ALA A 546 -0.51 -13.88 -12.66
CA ALA A 546 -1.83 -14.45 -12.90
C ALA A 546 -2.05 -15.73 -12.08
N ILE A 547 -0.97 -16.49 -11.84
CA ILE A 547 -0.99 -17.77 -11.11
C ILE A 547 0.28 -17.87 -10.26
N GLU A 548 0.17 -18.51 -9.09
CA GLU A 548 1.30 -19.03 -8.32
C GLU A 548 1.23 -20.56 -8.36
N LYS A 549 2.36 -21.22 -8.61
CA LYS A 549 2.44 -22.69 -8.61
C LYS A 549 3.83 -23.19 -8.25
N LEU A 550 3.91 -24.47 -7.90
CA LEU A 550 5.17 -25.17 -7.75
C LEU A 550 5.73 -25.56 -9.13
N ILE A 551 7.04 -25.35 -9.29
CA ILE A 551 7.79 -25.76 -10.48
C ILE A 551 9.11 -26.36 -10.00
N PRO A 552 9.54 -27.52 -10.54
CA PRO A 552 10.87 -28.07 -10.28
C PRO A 552 11.95 -27.07 -10.70
N PHE A 553 12.89 -26.78 -9.79
CA PHE A 553 13.96 -25.82 -10.06
C PHE A 553 14.82 -26.25 -11.24
N GLU A 554 15.08 -27.55 -11.40
CA GLU A 554 15.85 -28.11 -12.51
C GLU A 554 15.21 -27.92 -13.89
N GLU A 555 13.93 -27.53 -13.96
CA GLU A 555 13.23 -27.20 -15.20
C GLU A 555 13.29 -25.69 -15.53
N MET A 556 13.93 -24.88 -14.68
CA MET A 556 14.16 -23.46 -14.93
C MET A 556 15.35 -23.26 -15.86
N GLU A 557 15.20 -22.32 -16.79
CA GLU A 557 16.27 -21.81 -17.64
C GLU A 557 16.90 -20.56 -17.02
N LYS A 558 18.11 -20.24 -17.44
CA LYS A 558 18.86 -19.06 -16.99
C LYS A 558 19.11 -18.13 -18.19
N LEU A 559 18.78 -16.85 -18.04
CA LEU A 559 19.00 -15.79 -19.05
C LEU A 559 20.45 -15.57 -19.44
#